data_AF-A0A3M1D486-F1
#
_entry.id   AF-A0A3M1D486-F1
#
_cell.length_a   1.000
_cell.length_b   1.000
_cell.length_c   1.000
_cell.angle_alpha   90.00
_cell.angle_beta   90.00
_cell.angle_gamma   90.00
#
_symmetry.space_group_name_H-M   'P 1'
#
loop_
_entity.id
_entity.type
_entity.pdbx_description
1 polymer ?
#
loop_
_entity_poly.entity_id
_entity_poly.type
_entity_poly.pdbx_seq_one_letter_code
_entity_poly.pdbx_strand_id
1 'polypeptide(L)'
;KRKPKHRPKPIRRGRLAGASLQAYLKGDLNRALSMSSASGLSPKTVSDMKKLKQLFERGKELARNPGMAPTALKFLKKAYGIDQKLSGGKGKLRNQLNKLLAKVYFIIGTDAQNRHKYEKAFQSYNAALRHRPDLTQARNRLQDLEKQARRIYEQAYVFKSTDPERSTRLCKTVMKMVTPKAYAYRRCKKLLASLSPQGGGGEEEDF
;
A
#
# COMPACT_ATOMS: atom_id res chain seq x y z
N LYS A 1 2.39 -40.93 -0.40
CA LYS A 1 1.48 -39.78 -0.09
C LYS A 1 1.65 -38.70 -1.17
N ARG A 2 0.68 -38.53 -2.08
CA ARG A 2 0.73 -37.52 -3.17
C ARG A 2 0.36 -36.15 -2.60
N LYS A 3 1.21 -35.13 -2.81
CA LYS A 3 0.96 -33.73 -2.38
C LYS A 3 -0.31 -33.19 -3.06
N PRO A 4 -1.19 -32.44 -2.35
CA PRO A 4 -2.39 -31.88 -2.95
C PRO A 4 -2.01 -30.88 -4.05
N LYS A 5 -2.54 -31.10 -5.26
CA LYS A 5 -2.37 -30.19 -6.41
C LYS A 5 -2.96 -28.83 -6.04
N HIS A 6 -2.13 -27.78 -6.07
CA HIS A 6 -2.56 -26.40 -5.92
C HIS A 6 -3.60 -26.10 -7.00
N ARG A 7 -4.89 -26.04 -6.66
CA ARG A 7 -5.90 -25.55 -7.59
C ARG A 7 -5.60 -24.06 -7.86
N PRO A 8 -5.36 -23.64 -9.11
CA PRO A 8 -5.19 -22.24 -9.42
C PRO A 8 -6.47 -21.50 -8.99
N LYS A 9 -6.30 -20.37 -8.28
CA LYS A 9 -7.44 -19.53 -7.87
C LYS A 9 -8.26 -19.20 -9.11
N PRO A 10 -9.61 -19.29 -9.07
CA PRO A 10 -10.44 -19.03 -10.24
C PRO A 10 -10.09 -17.66 -10.82
N ILE A 11 -9.74 -17.63 -12.10
CA ILE A 11 -9.45 -16.40 -12.84
C ILE A 11 -10.71 -15.54 -12.71
N ARG A 12 -10.62 -14.41 -12.00
CA ARG A 12 -11.74 -13.46 -11.88
C ARG A 12 -12.07 -12.93 -13.28
N ARG A 13 -13.04 -13.55 -13.95
CA ARG A 13 -13.57 -13.06 -15.22
C ARG A 13 -14.31 -11.76 -14.93
N GLY A 14 -13.88 -10.70 -15.60
CA GLY A 14 -14.58 -9.41 -15.56
C GLY A 14 -15.93 -9.50 -16.28
N ARG A 15 -16.78 -8.49 -16.09
CA ARG A 15 -18.09 -8.40 -16.77
C ARG A 15 -18.00 -8.11 -18.26
N LEU A 16 -16.89 -7.53 -18.73
CA LEU A 16 -16.69 -7.29 -20.16
C LEU A 16 -16.27 -8.58 -20.86
N ALA A 17 -16.76 -8.78 -22.08
CA ALA A 17 -16.42 -9.90 -22.94
C ALA A 17 -16.30 -9.48 -24.41
N GLY A 18 -15.76 -10.36 -25.25
CA GLY A 18 -15.66 -10.17 -26.70
C GLY A 18 -14.94 -8.89 -27.11
N ALA A 19 -15.45 -8.24 -28.17
CA ALA A 19 -14.87 -7.03 -28.74
C ALA A 19 -14.79 -5.86 -27.74
N SER A 20 -15.82 -5.71 -26.88
CA SER A 20 -15.85 -4.66 -25.84
C SER A 20 -14.69 -4.81 -24.84
N LEU A 21 -14.39 -6.04 -24.42
CA LEU A 21 -13.25 -6.33 -23.55
C LEU A 21 -11.93 -6.05 -24.27
N GLN A 22 -11.79 -6.45 -25.53
CA GLN A 22 -10.56 -6.21 -26.30
C GLN A 22 -10.26 -4.71 -26.44
N ALA A 23 -11.26 -3.90 -26.79
CA ALA A 23 -11.12 -2.45 -26.85
C ALA A 23 -10.74 -1.87 -25.49
N TYR A 24 -11.40 -2.32 -24.42
CA TYR A 24 -11.10 -1.89 -23.05
C TYR A 24 -9.66 -2.21 -22.64
N LEU A 25 -9.20 -3.45 -22.90
CA LEU A 25 -7.85 -3.89 -22.54
C LEU A 25 -6.77 -3.09 -23.28
N LYS A 26 -7.05 -2.62 -24.50
CA LYS A 26 -6.20 -1.73 -25.29
C LYS A 26 -6.19 -0.28 -24.77
N GLY A 27 -7.06 0.05 -23.80
CA GLY A 27 -7.19 1.40 -23.22
C GLY A 27 -8.19 2.29 -23.95
N ASP A 28 -8.90 1.77 -24.95
CA ASP A 28 -9.89 2.53 -25.71
C ASP A 28 -11.26 2.41 -25.05
N LEU A 29 -11.45 3.21 -24.00
CA LEU A 29 -12.66 3.17 -23.19
C LEU A 29 -13.89 3.68 -23.97
N ASN A 30 -13.70 4.61 -24.91
CA ASN A 30 -14.77 5.15 -25.74
C ASN A 30 -15.27 4.10 -26.74
N ARG A 31 -14.35 3.39 -27.41
CA ARG A 31 -14.72 2.27 -28.30
C ARG A 31 -15.32 1.10 -27.53
N ALA A 32 -14.81 0.80 -26.34
CA ALA A 32 -15.43 -0.21 -25.48
C ALA A 32 -16.88 0.17 -25.12
N LEU A 33 -17.14 1.45 -24.86
CA LEU A 33 -18.49 1.99 -24.60
C LEU A 33 -19.38 1.93 -25.85
N SER A 34 -18.90 2.32 -27.04
CA SER A 34 -19.73 2.27 -28.25
C SER A 34 -20.08 0.83 -28.65
N MET A 35 -19.16 -0.11 -28.43
CA MET A 35 -19.42 -1.54 -28.63
C MET A 35 -20.41 -2.09 -27.57
N SER A 36 -20.43 -1.54 -26.36
CA SER A 36 -21.31 -2.02 -25.29
C SER A 36 -22.80 -1.82 -25.57
N SER A 37 -23.17 -0.74 -26.27
CA SER A 37 -24.55 -0.48 -26.70
C SER A 37 -25.03 -1.47 -27.76
N ALA A 38 -24.12 -2.03 -28.57
CA ALA A 38 -24.45 -3.03 -29.58
C ALA A 38 -24.39 -4.48 -29.05
N SER A 39 -23.72 -4.71 -27.91
CA SER A 39 -23.37 -6.06 -27.42
C SER A 39 -24.30 -6.61 -26.33
N GLY A 40 -25.43 -5.96 -26.04
CA GLY A 40 -26.36 -6.42 -24.99
C GLY A 40 -25.78 -6.39 -23.56
N LEU A 41 -24.79 -5.54 -23.28
CA LEU A 41 -24.28 -5.41 -21.91
C LEU A 41 -25.35 -4.81 -20.99
N SER A 42 -25.37 -5.27 -19.74
CA SER A 42 -26.34 -4.75 -18.76
C SER A 42 -26.18 -3.23 -18.54
N PRO A 43 -27.27 -2.48 -18.30
CA PRO A 43 -27.22 -1.04 -18.04
C PRO A 43 -26.24 -0.66 -16.92
N LYS A 44 -26.15 -1.52 -15.89
CA LYS A 44 -25.19 -1.38 -14.78
C LYS A 44 -23.73 -1.41 -15.26
N THR A 45 -23.39 -2.24 -16.24
CA THR A 45 -22.04 -2.35 -16.78
C THR A 45 -21.66 -1.09 -17.56
N VAL A 46 -22.58 -0.57 -18.38
CA VAL A 46 -22.39 0.70 -19.10
C VAL A 46 -22.23 1.87 -18.11
N SER A 47 -23.08 1.93 -17.08
CA SER A 47 -22.99 2.94 -16.02
C SER A 47 -21.65 2.89 -15.29
N ASP A 48 -21.18 1.69 -14.93
CA ASP A 48 -19.89 1.49 -14.30
C ASP A 48 -18.72 1.92 -15.20
N MET A 49 -18.78 1.69 -16.51
CA MET A 49 -17.77 2.16 -17.46
C MET A 49 -17.72 3.70 -17.52
N LYS A 50 -18.87 4.37 -17.59
CA LYS A 50 -18.95 5.84 -17.57
C LYS A 50 -18.39 6.40 -16.25
N LYS A 51 -18.80 5.80 -15.12
CA LYS A 51 -18.31 6.18 -13.79
C LYS A 51 -16.81 5.96 -13.64
N LEU A 52 -16.28 4.84 -14.15
CA LEU A 52 -14.85 4.56 -14.17
C LEU A 52 -14.10 5.66 -14.92
N LYS A 53 -14.57 6.05 -16.11
CA LYS A 53 -13.96 7.13 -16.90
C LYS A 53 -13.84 8.42 -16.09
N GLN A 54 -14.96 8.86 -15.51
CA GLN A 54 -15.02 10.09 -14.71
C GLN A 54 -14.09 10.02 -13.49
N LEU A 55 -14.14 8.92 -12.73
CA LEU A 55 -13.30 8.75 -11.55
C LEU A 55 -11.81 8.70 -11.89
N PHE A 56 -11.45 8.03 -13.00
CA PHE A 56 -10.08 7.92 -13.45
C PHE A 56 -9.52 9.27 -13.88
N GLU A 57 -10.23 10.01 -14.73
CA GLU A 57 -9.78 11.33 -15.19
C GLU A 57 -9.69 12.32 -14.03
N ARG A 58 -10.69 12.36 -13.14
CA ARG A 58 -10.64 13.23 -11.96
C ARG A 58 -9.51 12.86 -11.02
N GLY A 59 -9.30 11.56 -10.78
CA GLY A 59 -8.19 11.08 -9.95
C GLY A 59 -6.83 11.41 -10.55
N LYS A 60 -6.67 11.29 -11.87
CA LYS A 60 -5.45 11.62 -12.61
C LYS A 60 -5.13 13.11 -12.58
N GLU A 61 -6.15 13.95 -12.76
CA GLU A 61 -6.03 15.41 -12.66
C GLU A 61 -5.57 15.83 -11.27
N LEU A 62 -6.25 15.36 -10.22
CA LEU A 62 -5.89 15.65 -8.83
C LEU A 62 -4.49 15.14 -8.46
N ALA A 63 -4.05 14.01 -9.04
CA ALA A 63 -2.71 13.45 -8.81
C ALA A 63 -1.56 14.28 -9.41
N ARG A 64 -1.86 15.36 -10.14
CA ARG A 64 -0.85 16.35 -10.59
C ARG A 64 -0.41 17.26 -9.44
N ASN A 65 -1.30 17.55 -8.48
CA ASN A 65 -1.00 18.38 -7.33
C ASN A 65 -0.71 17.52 -6.09
N PRO A 66 0.50 17.55 -5.51
CA PRO A 66 0.84 16.78 -4.31
C PRO A 66 -0.10 17.04 -3.12
N GLY A 67 -0.58 18.26 -2.92
CA GLY A 67 -1.51 18.61 -1.84
C GLY A 67 -2.88 17.90 -1.97
N MET A 68 -3.25 17.52 -3.19
CA MET A 68 -4.50 16.81 -3.47
C MET A 68 -4.35 15.28 -3.44
N ALA A 69 -3.17 14.75 -3.09
CA ALA A 69 -2.91 13.31 -3.11
C ALA A 69 -3.93 12.46 -2.30
N PRO A 70 -4.37 12.86 -1.08
CA PRO A 70 -5.39 12.11 -0.36
C PRO A 70 -6.73 12.04 -1.11
N THR A 71 -7.13 13.12 -1.77
CA THR A 71 -8.36 13.18 -2.56
C THR A 71 -8.23 12.37 -3.84
N ALA A 72 -7.12 12.52 -4.57
CA ALA A 72 -6.79 11.71 -5.74
C ALA A 72 -6.87 10.21 -5.43
N LEU A 73 -6.33 9.79 -4.28
CA LEU A 73 -6.38 8.39 -3.83
C LEU A 73 -7.80 7.86 -3.73
N LYS A 74 -8.75 8.65 -3.21
CA LYS A 74 -10.17 8.24 -3.09
C LYS A 74 -10.77 7.94 -4.46
N PHE A 75 -10.56 8.82 -5.44
CA PHE A 75 -11.05 8.64 -6.81
C PHE A 75 -10.41 7.44 -7.50
N LEU A 76 -9.08 7.34 -7.43
CA LEU A 76 -8.31 6.25 -8.05
C LEU A 76 -8.63 4.88 -7.45
N LYS A 77 -8.88 4.78 -6.13
CA LYS A 77 -9.31 3.52 -5.49
C LYS A 77 -10.68 3.06 -5.99
N LYS A 78 -11.63 3.99 -6.12
CA LYS A 78 -12.97 3.68 -6.66
C LYS A 78 -12.86 3.22 -8.12
N ALA A 79 -12.08 3.93 -8.94
CA ALA A 79 -11.78 3.53 -10.32
C ALA A 79 -11.14 2.14 -10.37
N TYR A 80 -10.14 1.88 -9.52
CA TYR A 80 -9.45 0.58 -9.44
C TYR A 80 -10.40 -0.59 -9.14
N GLY A 81 -11.36 -0.38 -8.23
CA GLY A 81 -12.38 -1.36 -7.88
C GLY A 81 -13.36 -1.63 -9.02
N ILE A 82 -13.76 -0.59 -9.78
CA ILE A 82 -14.63 -0.78 -10.95
C ILE A 82 -13.89 -1.50 -12.08
N ASP A 83 -12.65 -1.11 -12.39
CA ASP A 83 -11.80 -1.80 -13.36
C ASP A 83 -11.63 -3.29 -13.01
N GLN A 84 -11.44 -3.63 -11.73
CA GLN A 84 -11.40 -5.03 -11.28
C GLN A 84 -12.66 -5.81 -11.67
N LYS A 85 -13.85 -5.19 -11.56
CA LYS A 85 -15.15 -5.80 -11.89
C LYS A 85 -15.39 -5.88 -13.40
N LEU A 86 -14.83 -4.96 -14.18
CA LEU A 86 -15.04 -4.89 -15.62
C LEU A 86 -14.07 -5.80 -16.39
N SER A 87 -12.79 -5.74 -16.08
CA SER A 87 -11.72 -6.42 -16.85
C SER A 87 -11.05 -7.57 -16.11
N GLY A 88 -11.42 -7.81 -14.85
CA GLY A 88 -10.66 -8.68 -13.95
C GLY A 88 -9.36 -8.03 -13.45
N GLY A 89 -9.18 -6.72 -13.71
CA GLY A 89 -7.97 -5.98 -13.37
C GLY A 89 -6.85 -6.23 -14.36
N LYS A 90 -7.14 -6.13 -15.66
CA LYS A 90 -6.19 -6.33 -16.75
C LYS A 90 -6.23 -5.16 -17.73
N GLY A 91 -5.21 -5.06 -18.58
CA GLY A 91 -5.15 -4.10 -19.68
C GLY A 91 -4.43 -2.80 -19.35
N LYS A 92 -4.32 -1.91 -20.35
CA LYS A 92 -3.55 -0.68 -20.25
C LYS A 92 -4.07 0.26 -19.16
N LEU A 93 -5.39 0.34 -18.99
CA LEU A 93 -5.99 1.20 -17.96
C LEU A 93 -5.59 0.73 -16.54
N ARG A 94 -5.62 -0.59 -16.27
CA ARG A 94 -5.13 -1.13 -15.00
C ARG A 94 -3.68 -0.74 -14.74
N ASN A 95 -2.82 -0.83 -15.76
CA ASN A 95 -1.42 -0.46 -15.64
C ASN A 95 -1.24 1.03 -15.32
N GLN A 96 -2.03 1.91 -15.95
CA GLN A 96 -2.04 3.34 -15.64
C GLN A 96 -2.54 3.62 -14.22
N LEU A 97 -3.63 2.96 -13.80
CA LEU A 97 -4.16 3.03 -12.43
C LEU A 97 -3.11 2.61 -11.40
N ASN A 98 -2.40 1.52 -11.63
CA ASN A 98 -1.31 1.06 -10.77
C ASN A 98 -0.18 2.09 -10.67
N LYS A 99 0.26 2.65 -11.80
CA LYS A 99 1.29 3.71 -11.82
C LYS A 99 0.85 4.95 -11.04
N LEU A 100 -0.38 5.41 -11.23
CA LEU A 100 -0.93 6.57 -10.52
C LEU A 100 -1.12 6.30 -9.02
N LEU A 101 -1.69 5.16 -8.65
CA LEU A 101 -1.84 4.77 -7.24
C LEU A 101 -0.49 4.68 -6.55
N ALA A 102 0.51 4.06 -7.18
CA ALA A 102 1.86 4.00 -6.64
C ALA A 102 2.45 5.40 -6.40
N LYS A 103 2.33 6.31 -7.38
CA LYS A 103 2.76 7.72 -7.24
C LYS A 103 2.05 8.42 -6.08
N VAL A 104 0.72 8.31 -6.01
CA VAL A 104 -0.09 8.99 -4.99
C VAL A 104 0.22 8.45 -3.59
N TYR A 105 0.34 7.14 -3.42
CA TYR A 105 0.77 6.56 -2.15
C TYR A 105 2.18 6.99 -1.75
N PHE A 106 3.11 7.07 -2.70
CA PHE A 106 4.46 7.57 -2.44
C PHE A 106 4.44 9.01 -1.90
N ILE A 107 3.68 9.91 -2.54
CA ILE A 107 3.53 11.31 -2.09
C ILE A 107 2.95 11.37 -0.67
N ILE A 108 1.88 10.61 -0.40
CA ILE A 108 1.27 10.55 0.94
C ILE A 108 2.28 10.01 1.97
N GLY A 109 3.09 9.03 1.58
CA GLY A 109 4.14 8.48 2.45
C GLY A 109 5.21 9.52 2.79
N THR A 110 5.65 10.31 1.81
CA THR A 110 6.63 11.38 2.00
C THR A 110 6.09 12.51 2.87
N ASP A 111 4.86 12.98 2.63
CA ASP A 111 4.22 13.97 3.51
C ASP A 111 4.07 13.44 4.95
N ALA A 112 3.65 12.17 5.10
CA ALA A 112 3.54 11.55 6.42
C ALA A 112 4.90 11.45 7.14
N GLN A 113 5.97 11.07 6.42
CA GLN A 113 7.31 10.97 6.99
C GLN A 113 7.84 12.34 7.43
N ASN A 114 7.66 13.37 6.60
CA ASN A 114 8.06 14.75 6.92
C ASN A 114 7.34 15.31 8.15
N ARG A 115 6.11 14.82 8.42
CA ARG A 115 5.32 15.18 9.62
C ARG A 115 5.53 14.21 10.79
N HIS A 116 6.57 13.38 10.76
CA HIS A 116 6.87 12.35 11.77
C HIS A 116 5.74 11.32 12.01
N LYS A 117 4.79 11.20 11.09
CA LYS A 117 3.71 10.19 11.11
C LYS A 117 4.22 8.88 10.51
N TYR A 118 5.21 8.28 11.15
CA TYR A 118 6.00 7.18 10.58
C TYR A 118 5.19 5.92 10.26
N GLU A 119 4.18 5.58 11.08
CA GLU A 119 3.29 4.45 10.79
C GLU A 119 2.59 4.61 9.43
N LYS A 120 2.03 5.80 9.21
CA LYS A 120 1.35 6.14 7.95
C LYS A 120 2.33 6.17 6.78
N ALA A 121 3.55 6.66 6.99
CA ALA A 121 4.60 6.64 5.98
C ALA A 121 4.94 5.21 5.55
N PHE A 122 5.22 4.33 6.51
CA PHE A 122 5.52 2.91 6.28
C PHE A 122 4.39 2.21 5.53
N GLN A 123 3.15 2.38 5.97
CA GLN A 123 1.97 1.80 5.29
C GLN A 123 1.83 2.30 3.85
N SER A 124 2.06 3.59 3.62
CA SER A 124 1.91 4.22 2.31
C SER A 124 2.98 3.77 1.32
N TYR A 125 4.25 3.69 1.74
CA TYR A 125 5.32 3.19 0.87
C TYR A 125 5.12 1.72 0.50
N ASN A 126 4.69 0.89 1.45
CA ASN A 126 4.32 -0.50 1.15
C ASN A 126 3.12 -0.58 0.20
N ALA A 127 2.11 0.26 0.37
CA ALA A 127 0.98 0.33 -0.56
C ALA A 127 1.43 0.77 -1.97
N ALA A 128 2.39 1.68 -2.09
CA ALA A 128 2.97 2.07 -3.37
C ALA A 128 3.65 0.87 -4.06
N LEU A 129 4.45 0.10 -3.31
CA LEU A 129 5.13 -1.10 -3.82
C LEU A 129 4.17 -2.24 -4.20
N ARG A 130 3.01 -2.36 -3.55
CA ARG A 130 1.97 -3.32 -3.97
C ARG A 130 1.42 -3.03 -5.37
N HIS A 131 1.37 -1.76 -5.77
CA HIS A 131 0.91 -1.35 -7.10
C HIS A 131 2.03 -1.31 -8.13
N ARG A 132 3.23 -0.91 -7.71
CA ARG A 132 4.43 -0.85 -8.56
C ARG A 132 5.64 -1.39 -7.80
N PRO A 133 5.88 -2.71 -7.85
CA PRO A 133 6.99 -3.34 -7.12
C PRO A 133 8.35 -2.74 -7.46
N ASP A 134 8.57 -2.33 -8.70
CA ASP A 134 9.78 -1.71 -9.24
C ASP A 134 9.98 -0.23 -8.86
N LEU A 135 9.12 0.36 -8.02
CA LEU A 135 9.29 1.74 -7.53
C LEU A 135 10.45 1.84 -6.53
N THR A 136 11.69 1.97 -7.04
CA THR A 136 12.92 2.08 -6.24
C THR A 136 12.87 3.22 -5.21
N GLN A 137 12.29 4.37 -5.56
CA GLN A 137 12.14 5.49 -4.63
C GLN A 137 11.37 5.11 -3.35
N ALA A 138 10.32 4.29 -3.44
CA ALA A 138 9.58 3.82 -2.26
C ALA A 138 10.39 2.82 -1.44
N ARG A 139 11.22 1.98 -2.07
CA ARG A 139 12.14 1.09 -1.35
C ARG A 139 13.20 1.88 -0.58
N ASN A 140 13.78 2.89 -1.21
CA ASN A 140 14.77 3.77 -0.57
C ASN A 140 14.16 4.48 0.65
N ARG A 141 12.91 4.98 0.53
CA ARG A 141 12.21 5.59 1.67
C ARG A 141 11.94 4.61 2.82
N LEU A 142 11.67 3.33 2.53
CA LEU A 142 11.56 2.30 3.57
C LEU A 142 12.90 2.03 4.26
N GLN A 143 14.00 2.02 3.51
CA GLN A 143 15.35 1.92 4.10
C GLN A 143 15.69 3.13 4.98
N ASP A 144 15.28 4.34 4.57
CA ASP A 144 15.44 5.53 5.39
C ASP A 144 14.63 5.44 6.69
N LEU A 145 13.39 4.95 6.62
CA LEU A 145 12.60 4.67 7.82
C LEU A 145 13.27 3.63 8.74
N GLU A 146 13.92 2.60 8.19
CA GLU A 146 14.69 1.64 8.99
C GLU A 146 15.92 2.25 9.67
N LYS A 147 16.62 3.19 9.00
CA LYS A 147 17.71 3.95 9.62
C LYS A 147 17.19 4.86 10.73
N GLN A 148 16.07 5.55 10.52
CA GLN A 148 15.43 6.38 11.54
C GLN A 148 14.95 5.55 12.74
N ALA A 149 14.36 4.38 12.49
CA ALA A 149 13.92 3.45 13.52
C ALA A 149 15.09 2.95 14.40
N ARG A 150 16.28 2.73 13.81
CA ARG A 150 17.49 2.40 14.56
C ARG A 150 17.89 3.51 15.53
N ARG A 151 17.92 4.77 15.06
CA ARG A 151 18.23 5.93 15.91
C ARG A 151 17.22 6.11 17.05
N ILE A 152 15.93 5.91 16.78
CA ILE A 152 14.89 5.98 17.82
C ILE A 152 15.04 4.85 18.84
N TYR A 153 15.44 3.66 18.40
CA TYR A 153 15.77 2.56 19.31
C TYR A 153 16.98 2.89 20.20
N GLU A 154 18.05 3.46 19.64
CA GLU A 154 19.23 3.87 20.42
C GLU A 154 18.84 4.87 21.52
N GLN A 155 17.98 5.85 21.20
CA GLN A 155 17.42 6.75 22.22
C GLN A 155 16.59 5.99 23.26
N ALA A 156 15.74 5.05 22.84
CA ALA A 156 14.98 4.22 23.77
C ALA A 156 15.89 3.44 24.72
N TYR A 157 17.03 2.95 24.24
CA TYR A 157 17.99 2.20 25.03
C TYR A 157 18.67 3.08 26.10
N VAL A 158 18.99 4.34 25.77
CA VAL A 158 19.53 5.31 26.74
C VAL A 158 18.53 5.57 27.88
N PHE A 159 17.24 5.68 27.57
CA PHE A 159 16.20 5.92 28.58
C PHE A 159 15.78 4.67 29.36
N LYS A 160 16.36 3.48 29.12
CA LYS A 160 15.85 2.23 29.69
C LYS A 160 15.80 2.22 31.22
N SER A 161 16.74 2.87 31.89
CA SER A 161 16.85 2.91 33.36
C SER A 161 16.34 4.22 33.95
N THR A 162 16.50 5.34 33.24
CA THR A 162 16.18 6.68 33.73
C THR A 162 14.72 7.09 33.45
N ASP A 163 14.12 6.59 32.38
CA ASP A 163 12.72 6.83 32.01
C ASP A 163 12.15 5.63 31.21
N PRO A 164 11.81 4.53 31.91
CA PRO A 164 11.29 3.30 31.29
C PRO A 164 10.02 3.52 30.46
N GLU A 165 9.19 4.50 30.83
CA GLU A 165 7.99 4.83 30.08
C GLU A 165 8.32 5.48 28.74
N ARG A 166 9.27 6.42 28.72
CA ARG A 166 9.76 7.02 27.47
C ARG A 166 10.44 5.99 26.59
N SER A 167 11.26 5.11 27.18
CA SER A 167 11.83 3.97 26.45
C SER A 167 10.73 3.12 25.79
N THR A 168 9.68 2.81 26.55
CA THR A 168 8.52 2.06 26.07
C THR A 168 7.80 2.78 24.92
N ARG A 169 7.55 4.10 25.04
CA ARG A 169 6.90 4.90 23.99
C ARG A 169 7.73 4.91 22.70
N LEU A 170 9.04 5.14 22.80
CA LEU A 170 9.95 5.15 21.66
C LEU A 170 9.98 3.78 20.97
N CYS A 171 10.02 2.70 21.73
CA CYS A 171 9.99 1.36 21.14
C CYS A 171 8.66 0.99 20.47
N LYS A 172 7.52 1.41 21.05
CA LYS A 172 6.22 1.29 20.38
C LYS A 172 6.20 2.06 19.05
N THR A 173 6.82 3.24 18.99
CA THR A 173 7.00 3.99 17.74
C THR A 173 7.80 3.17 16.74
N VAL A 174 9.01 2.70 17.09
CA VAL A 174 9.87 1.87 16.23
C VAL A 174 9.10 0.70 15.64
N MET A 175 8.33 -0.03 16.45
CA MET A 175 7.57 -1.20 16.00
C MET A 175 6.52 -0.89 14.93
N LYS A 176 6.05 0.35 14.83
CA LYS A 176 5.11 0.82 13.80
C LYS A 176 5.80 1.37 12.54
N MET A 177 7.12 1.62 12.60
CA MET A 177 7.89 2.19 11.48
C MET A 177 8.42 1.15 10.51
N VAL A 178 8.57 -0.10 10.97
CA VAL A 178 9.33 -1.13 10.26
C VAL A 178 8.67 -2.50 10.39
N THR A 179 9.12 -3.46 9.59
CA THR A 179 8.64 -4.85 9.68
C THR A 179 9.19 -5.56 10.93
N PRO A 180 8.54 -6.65 11.38
CA PRO A 180 9.06 -7.48 12.47
C PRO A 180 10.46 -8.08 12.24
N LYS A 181 10.92 -8.15 10.99
CA LYS A 181 12.25 -8.66 10.63
C LYS A 181 13.36 -7.63 10.85
N ALA A 182 13.02 -6.35 10.92
CA ALA A 182 14.01 -5.28 11.08
C ALA A 182 14.74 -5.41 12.41
N TYR A 183 16.03 -5.05 12.42
CA TYR A 183 16.88 -5.08 13.61
C TYR A 183 16.26 -4.31 14.79
N ALA A 184 15.89 -3.05 14.55
CA ALA A 184 15.33 -2.17 15.58
C ALA A 184 14.03 -2.71 16.17
N TYR A 185 13.18 -3.35 15.36
CA TYR A 185 11.96 -4.00 15.86
C TYR A 185 12.28 -5.10 16.86
N ARG A 186 13.18 -6.04 16.50
CA ARG A 186 13.53 -7.18 17.35
C ARG A 186 14.15 -6.72 18.65
N ARG A 187 15.03 -5.71 18.60
CA ARG A 187 15.65 -5.14 19.80
C ARG A 187 14.65 -4.42 20.69
N CYS A 188 13.73 -3.64 20.11
CA CYS A 188 12.65 -3.02 20.88
C CYS A 188 11.71 -4.04 21.51
N LYS A 189 11.37 -5.13 20.81
CA LYS A 189 10.57 -6.20 21.38
C LYS A 189 11.24 -6.81 22.61
N LYS A 190 12.55 -7.07 22.56
CA LYS A 190 13.33 -7.57 23.71
C LYS A 190 13.35 -6.56 24.86
N LEU A 191 13.62 -5.28 24.56
CA LEU A 191 13.68 -4.23 25.56
C LEU A 191 12.32 -4.03 26.27
N LEU A 192 11.21 -4.10 25.54
CA LEU A 192 9.88 -4.01 26.14
C LEU A 192 9.57 -5.19 27.08
N ALA A 193 10.11 -6.37 26.79
CA ALA A 193 9.96 -7.53 27.68
C ALA A 193 10.71 -7.32 29.00
N SER A 194 11.94 -6.80 28.96
CA SER A 194 12.74 -6.54 30.17
C SER A 194 12.20 -5.38 31.03
N LEU A 195 11.40 -4.49 30.47
CA LEU A 195 10.80 -3.36 31.20
C LEU A 195 9.42 -3.68 31.80
N SER A 196 8.85 -4.85 31.49
CA SER A 196 7.56 -5.24 32.04
C SER A 196 7.75 -5.85 33.43
N PRO A 197 6.94 -5.49 34.45
CA PRO A 197 7.13 -5.93 35.84
C PRO A 197 6.91 -7.44 36.10
N GLN A 198 6.70 -8.26 35.06
CA GLN A 198 6.79 -9.71 35.14
C GLN A 198 8.13 -10.17 34.57
N GLY A 199 9.15 -10.11 35.41
CA GLY A 199 10.52 -10.50 35.07
C GLY A 199 11.50 -10.31 36.22
N GLY A 200 11.04 -10.49 37.46
CA GLY A 200 11.94 -10.85 38.55
C GLY A 200 12.46 -12.27 38.28
N GLY A 201 13.65 -12.34 37.68
CA GLY A 201 14.29 -13.58 37.29
C GLY A 201 15.55 -13.19 36.54
N GLY A 202 16.64 -13.04 37.30
CA GLY A 202 17.94 -12.68 36.75
C GLY A 202 18.38 -13.69 35.70
N GLU A 203 19.03 -13.17 34.67
CA GLU A 203 20.10 -13.91 34.02
C GLU A 203 21.30 -12.96 34.01
N GLU A 204 22.30 -13.44 34.73
CA GLU A 204 23.65 -12.93 34.85
C GLU A 204 24.28 -12.63 33.49
N GLU A 205 25.22 -11.70 33.58
CA GLU A 205 26.29 -11.52 32.62
C GLU A 205 26.99 -12.86 32.34
N ASP A 206 27.23 -13.16 31.07
CA ASP A 206 28.40 -13.94 30.69
C ASP A 206 28.91 -13.43 29.33
N PHE A 207 30.18 -13.02 29.40
CA PHE A 207 31.18 -12.57 28.41
C PHE A 207 30.87 -12.64 26.91
#